data_AF-A0A4S8IT42-F1
#
_entry.id   AF-A0A4S8IT42-F1
#
_cell.length_a   1.000
_cell.length_b   1.000
_cell.length_c   1.000
_cell.angle_alpha   90.00
_cell.angle_beta   90.00
_cell.angle_gamma   90.00
#
_symmetry.space_group_name_H-M   'P 1'
#
loop_
_entity.id
_entity.type
_entity.pdbx_description
1 polymer ?
#
loop_
_entity_poly.entity_id
_entity_poly.type
_entity_poly.pdbx_seq_one_letter_code
_entity_poly.pdbx_strand_id
1 'polypeptide(L)'
;MASGDFRLLRPLVHLLVPLFIHWIAEEMTVSVLVDVTTRALCPGQSSCAKAIYINGLQQTVVGIFKMVVLPILGQLADEYGRKPLLLITISTSIVPFAILAWDVSRAAVYIYFVLRTISYIISQGSILCISVAYAYYLKSAFGFNKNQFSEILLMVSFGSIFSQGVLYGLAWAPWVPYLSASFGVIYVLVKPSTCAIISKAVISSDQGKAQGFIAAVQSVASLLSPVVMSPLTSLFISSEAPFDCKGFSILVASISLIISLGHASLLHSENPNKLPEHEPRQYGDETVEAPLLAQP
;
A
#
# COMPACT_ATOMS: atom_id res chain seq x y z
N MET A 1 -16.64 -3.84 34.91
CA MET A 1 -16.51 -4.21 33.48
C MET A 1 -15.30 -3.58 32.77
N ALA A 2 -14.72 -2.45 33.20
CA ALA A 2 -13.61 -1.79 32.48
C ALA A 2 -12.20 -2.41 32.63
N SER A 3 -11.95 -3.30 33.59
CA SER A 3 -10.61 -3.86 33.88
C SER A 3 -10.24 -5.11 33.07
N GLY A 4 -11.22 -5.74 32.40
CA GLY A 4 -11.02 -6.90 31.54
C GLY A 4 -10.50 -6.52 30.15
N ASP A 5 -11.08 -5.48 29.53
CA ASP A 5 -10.72 -5.01 28.19
C ASP A 5 -9.27 -4.51 28.09
N PHE A 6 -8.75 -3.85 29.14
CA PHE A 6 -7.39 -3.33 29.14
C PHE A 6 -6.30 -4.42 29.13
N ARG A 7 -6.58 -5.62 29.67
CA ARG A 7 -5.63 -6.74 29.64
C ARG A 7 -5.60 -7.41 28.27
N LEU A 8 -6.74 -7.46 27.59
CA LEU A 8 -6.85 -7.91 26.20
C LEU A 8 -6.19 -6.94 25.21
N LEU A 9 -6.20 -5.63 25.50
CA LEU A 9 -5.59 -4.61 24.63
C LEU A 9 -4.07 -4.46 24.80
N ARG A 10 -3.52 -4.86 25.95
CA ARG A 10 -2.09 -4.67 26.27
C ARG A 10 -1.13 -5.27 25.21
N PRO A 11 -1.32 -6.51 24.72
CA PRO A 11 -0.48 -7.08 23.66
C PRO A 11 -0.57 -6.30 22.35
N LEU A 12 -1.77 -5.79 22.03
CA LEU A 12 -2.01 -4.98 20.83
C LEU A 12 -1.29 -3.64 20.91
N VAL A 13 -1.31 -2.97 22.06
CA VAL A 13 -0.58 -1.71 22.28
C VAL A 13 0.94 -1.90 22.14
N HIS A 14 1.49 -2.98 22.70
CA HIS A 14 2.92 -3.30 22.56
C HIS A 14 3.33 -3.62 21.11
N LEU A 15 2.40 -3.98 20.23
CA LEU A 15 2.65 -4.19 18.80
C LEU A 15 2.47 -2.88 18.00
N LEU A 16 1.39 -2.15 18.25
CA LEU A 16 1.00 -0.97 17.47
C LEU A 16 1.93 0.22 17.69
N VAL A 17 2.37 0.47 18.92
CA VAL A 17 3.20 1.65 19.24
C VAL A 17 4.56 1.60 18.52
N PRO A 18 5.34 0.50 18.56
CA PRO A 18 6.59 0.40 17.80
C PRO A 18 6.39 0.52 16.29
N LEU A 19 5.32 -0.09 15.74
CA LEU A 19 5.00 0.01 14.31
C LEU A 19 4.69 1.44 13.90
N PHE A 20 3.92 2.16 14.72
CA PHE A 20 3.59 3.55 14.47
C PHE A 20 4.84 4.45 14.47
N ILE A 21 5.72 4.28 15.45
CA ILE A 21 6.99 5.03 15.52
C ILE A 21 7.89 4.68 14.33
N HIS A 22 8.00 3.40 13.98
CA HIS A 22 8.75 2.94 12.81
C HIS A 22 8.23 3.60 11.52
N TRP A 23 6.91 3.67 11.35
CA TRP A 23 6.30 4.30 10.18
C TRP A 23 6.58 5.80 10.10
N ILE A 24 6.48 6.52 11.23
CA ILE A 24 6.84 7.93 11.29
C ILE A 24 8.29 8.13 10.83
N ALA A 25 9.22 7.31 11.33
CA ALA A 25 10.63 7.42 10.97
C ALA A 25 10.87 7.17 9.47
N GLU A 26 10.19 6.17 8.90
CA GLU A 26 10.27 5.89 7.46
C GLU A 26 9.74 7.06 6.62
N GLU A 27 8.56 7.59 6.95
CA GLU A 27 7.95 8.72 6.22
C GLU A 27 8.77 10.02 6.34
N MET A 28 9.31 10.31 7.52
CA MET A 28 10.19 11.47 7.73
C MET A 28 11.41 11.44 6.82
N THR A 29 11.91 10.23 6.49
CA THR A 29 13.12 10.09 5.70
C THR A 29 12.88 10.26 4.20
N VAL A 30 11.64 10.04 3.70
CA VAL A 30 11.32 10.14 2.27
C VAL A 30 11.64 11.52 1.70
N SER A 31 11.28 12.59 2.43
CA SER A 31 11.52 13.97 1.98
C SER A 31 13.00 14.35 2.03
N VAL A 32 13.71 13.96 3.09
CA VAL A 32 15.15 14.21 3.28
C VAL A 32 15.98 13.47 2.23
N LEU A 33 15.58 12.23 1.88
CA LEU A 33 16.32 11.38 0.97
C LEU A 33 16.45 12.00 -0.44
N VAL A 34 15.43 12.71 -0.92
CA VAL A 34 15.46 13.34 -2.25
C VAL A 34 16.57 14.39 -2.33
N ASP A 35 16.67 15.26 -1.33
CA ASP A 35 17.69 16.32 -1.26
C ASP A 35 19.09 15.72 -1.07
N VAL A 36 19.25 14.80 -0.12
CA VAL A 36 20.53 14.12 0.15
C VAL A 36 21.04 13.37 -1.08
N THR A 37 20.17 12.61 -1.74
CA THR A 37 20.53 11.83 -2.94
C THR A 37 20.90 12.76 -4.09
N THR A 38 20.17 13.86 -4.27
CA THR A 38 20.44 14.85 -5.33
C THR A 38 21.80 15.50 -5.12
N ARG A 39 22.10 15.97 -3.90
CA ARG A 39 23.39 16.60 -3.57
C ARG A 39 24.57 15.66 -3.74
N ALA A 40 24.44 14.40 -3.33
CA ALA A 40 25.52 13.42 -3.43
C ALA A 40 25.79 13.00 -4.89
N LEU A 41 24.74 12.71 -5.66
CA LEU A 41 24.87 12.17 -7.02
C LEU A 41 25.11 13.24 -8.09
N CYS A 42 24.48 14.41 -7.95
CA CYS A 42 24.52 15.51 -8.91
C CYS A 42 24.88 16.83 -8.20
N PRO A 43 26.14 17.03 -7.79
CA PRO A 43 26.53 18.23 -7.05
C PRO A 43 26.31 19.50 -7.90
N GLY A 44 25.65 20.51 -7.32
CA GLY A 44 25.42 21.80 -7.95
C GLY A 44 24.23 21.88 -8.91
N GLN A 45 23.45 20.81 -9.08
CA GLN A 45 22.23 20.82 -9.90
C GLN A 45 20.97 20.75 -9.02
N SER A 46 19.92 21.48 -9.41
CA SER A 46 18.62 21.49 -8.71
C SER A 46 17.76 20.26 -9.02
N SER A 47 18.11 19.49 -10.05
CA SER A 47 17.42 18.26 -10.44
C SER A 47 18.43 17.21 -10.88
N CYS A 48 18.14 15.94 -10.63
CA CYS A 48 19.07 14.84 -10.87
C CYS A 48 18.34 13.62 -11.44
N ALA A 49 18.40 13.43 -12.75
CA ALA A 49 17.83 12.26 -13.41
C ALA A 49 18.38 10.93 -12.82
N LYS A 50 19.65 10.91 -12.43
CA LYS A 50 20.30 9.73 -11.81
C LYS A 50 19.61 9.30 -10.51
N ALA A 51 19.16 10.26 -9.69
CA ALA A 51 18.43 9.97 -8.47
C ALA A 51 17.05 9.34 -8.75
N ILE A 52 16.39 9.80 -9.82
CA ILE A 52 15.09 9.29 -10.27
C ILE A 52 15.24 7.84 -10.76
N TYR A 53 16.26 7.56 -11.58
CA TYR A 53 16.53 6.21 -12.05
C TYR A 53 16.89 5.23 -10.93
N ILE A 54 17.68 5.65 -9.94
CA ILE A 54 18.03 4.78 -8.81
C ILE A 54 16.80 4.46 -7.95
N ASN A 55 15.96 5.47 -7.66
CA ASN A 55 14.70 5.24 -6.95
C ASN A 55 13.76 4.33 -7.76
N GLY A 56 13.69 4.54 -9.08
CA GLY A 56 12.92 3.69 -9.97
C GLY A 56 13.40 2.23 -9.97
N LEU A 57 14.71 2.04 -10.10
CA LEU A 57 15.35 0.72 -10.05
C LEU A 57 15.10 0.03 -8.70
N GLN A 58 15.21 0.75 -7.58
CA GLN A 58 14.87 0.21 -6.27
C GLN A 58 13.42 -0.30 -6.25
N GLN A 59 12.44 0.50 -6.71
CA GLN A 59 11.04 0.08 -6.73
C GLN A 59 10.79 -1.14 -7.62
N THR A 60 11.46 -1.20 -8.77
CA THR A 60 11.43 -2.36 -9.68
C THR A 60 11.97 -3.61 -8.99
N VAL A 61 13.15 -3.53 -8.34
CA VAL A 61 13.76 -4.66 -7.62
C VAL A 61 12.83 -5.12 -6.49
N VAL A 62 12.36 -4.20 -5.65
CA VAL A 62 11.41 -4.54 -4.58
C VAL A 62 10.15 -5.19 -5.17
N GLY A 63 9.62 -4.68 -6.28
CA GLY A 63 8.47 -5.27 -6.99
C GLY A 63 8.68 -6.73 -7.37
N ILE A 64 9.83 -7.07 -7.97
CA ILE A 64 10.16 -8.45 -8.35
C ILE A 64 10.16 -9.38 -7.13
N PHE A 65 10.82 -8.96 -6.05
CA PHE A 65 10.96 -9.79 -4.84
C PHE A 65 9.67 -9.88 -4.02
N LYS A 66 8.76 -8.89 -4.09
CA LYS A 66 7.49 -8.90 -3.35
C LYS A 66 6.62 -10.12 -3.66
N MET A 67 6.60 -10.61 -4.91
CA MET A 67 5.76 -11.76 -5.28
C MET A 67 6.12 -13.04 -4.53
N VAL A 68 7.40 -13.19 -4.19
CA VAL A 68 7.94 -14.41 -3.57
C VAL A 68 8.14 -14.23 -2.07
N VAL A 69 8.69 -13.08 -1.66
CA VAL A 69 9.05 -12.84 -0.26
C VAL A 69 7.82 -12.61 0.60
N LEU A 70 6.78 -11.93 0.09
CA LEU A 70 5.61 -11.63 0.92
C LEU A 70 4.86 -12.88 1.40
N PRO A 71 4.56 -13.89 0.55
CA PRO A 71 3.94 -15.14 1.01
C PRO A 71 4.82 -15.93 1.99
N ILE A 72 6.12 -16.04 1.71
CA ILE A 72 7.08 -16.76 2.57
C ILE A 72 7.15 -16.10 3.95
N LEU A 73 7.24 -14.77 3.97
CA LEU A 73 7.32 -13.99 5.20
C LEU A 73 6.03 -14.12 6.01
N GLY A 74 4.87 -14.20 5.35
CA GLY A 74 3.59 -14.50 5.98
C GLY A 74 3.57 -15.88 6.64
N GLN A 75 4.01 -16.93 5.94
CA GLN A 75 4.09 -18.29 6.49
C GLN A 75 5.05 -18.38 7.68
N LEU A 76 6.24 -17.75 7.57
CA LEU A 76 7.19 -17.67 8.67
C LEU A 76 6.62 -16.91 9.88
N ALA A 77 5.82 -15.85 9.65
CA ALA A 77 5.15 -15.12 10.71
C ALA A 77 4.12 -15.97 11.45
N ASP A 78 3.44 -16.86 10.74
CA ASP A 78 2.43 -17.74 11.28
C ASP A 78 3.07 -18.96 12.00
N GLU A 79 4.23 -19.44 11.54
CA GLU A 79 4.97 -20.56 12.16
C GLU A 79 5.81 -20.15 13.38
N TYR A 80 6.65 -19.11 13.26
CA TYR A 80 7.55 -18.66 14.33
C TYR A 80 6.96 -17.55 15.21
N GLY A 81 5.74 -17.10 14.88
CA GLY A 81 5.07 -15.98 15.53
C GLY A 81 5.53 -14.61 15.02
N ARG A 82 4.63 -13.63 15.13
CA ARG A 82 4.79 -12.29 14.52
C ARG A 82 5.81 -11.38 15.21
N LYS A 83 6.07 -11.61 16.51
CA LYS A 83 6.96 -10.77 17.34
C LYS A 83 8.44 -10.82 16.91
N PRO A 84 9.09 -11.99 16.76
CA PRO A 84 10.49 -12.04 16.30
C PRO A 84 10.65 -11.47 14.89
N LEU A 85 9.69 -11.71 14.00
CA LEU A 85 9.73 -11.21 12.64
C LEU A 85 9.67 -9.68 12.58
N LEU A 86 8.80 -9.07 13.39
CA LEU A 86 8.68 -7.62 13.50
C LEU A 86 9.95 -6.96 14.07
N LEU A 87 10.62 -7.61 15.03
CA LEU A 87 11.91 -7.14 15.53
C LEU A 87 12.98 -7.17 14.44
N ILE A 88 13.06 -8.26 13.67
CA ILE A 88 13.99 -8.37 12.54
C ILE A 88 13.71 -7.24 11.53
N THR A 89 12.45 -7.03 11.16
CA THR A 89 12.05 -5.94 10.25
C THR A 89 12.54 -4.57 10.74
N ILE A 90 12.21 -4.20 11.98
CA ILE A 90 12.59 -2.90 12.53
C ILE A 90 14.12 -2.77 12.60
N SER A 91 14.82 -3.81 13.03
CA SER A 91 16.29 -3.81 13.11
C SER A 91 16.94 -3.63 11.74
N THR A 92 16.42 -4.28 10.69
CA THR A 92 16.99 -4.16 9.34
C THR A 92 16.84 -2.75 8.76
N SER A 93 15.80 -1.99 9.12
CA SER A 93 15.63 -0.61 8.66
C SER A 93 16.59 0.40 9.32
N ILE A 94 17.16 0.09 10.49
CA ILE A 94 18.08 1.00 11.20
C ILE A 94 19.41 1.11 10.46
N VAL A 95 19.91 0.01 9.92
CA VAL A 95 21.26 -0.06 9.32
C VAL A 95 21.44 0.89 8.13
N PRO A 96 20.54 0.93 7.12
CA PRO A 96 20.65 1.91 6.03
C PRO A 96 20.73 3.35 6.56
N PHE A 97 19.85 3.74 7.48
CA PHE A 97 19.84 5.11 7.99
C PHE A 97 21.09 5.48 8.76
N ALA A 98 21.67 4.55 9.54
CA ALA A 98 22.92 4.78 10.25
C ALA A 98 24.08 5.07 9.30
N ILE A 99 24.14 4.37 8.15
CA ILE A 99 25.19 4.59 7.13
C ILE A 99 25.07 5.99 6.52
N LEU A 100 23.85 6.40 6.15
CA LEU A 100 23.61 7.72 5.58
C LEU A 100 23.86 8.85 6.59
N ALA A 101 23.68 8.58 7.88
CA ALA A 101 24.00 9.53 8.95
C ALA A 101 25.51 9.67 9.20
N TRP A 102 26.29 8.62 8.95
CA TRP A 102 27.74 8.62 9.16
C TRP A 102 28.49 9.29 8.01
N ASP A 103 28.13 8.96 6.76
CA ASP A 103 28.78 9.50 5.57
C ASP A 103 27.76 9.72 4.44
N VAL A 104 27.86 10.86 3.77
CA VAL A 104 27.00 11.28 2.66
C VAL A 104 27.75 11.24 1.32
N SER A 105 28.86 10.51 1.26
CA SER A 105 29.58 10.25 0.02
C SER A 105 28.73 9.49 -1.01
N ARG A 106 29.10 9.59 -2.29
CA ARG A 106 28.44 8.83 -3.38
C ARG A 106 28.42 7.33 -3.08
N ALA A 107 29.50 6.79 -2.53
CA ALA A 107 29.59 5.37 -2.18
C ALA A 107 28.62 5.00 -1.06
N ALA A 108 28.55 5.82 0.00
CA ALA A 108 27.61 5.61 1.10
C ALA A 108 26.14 5.65 0.64
N VAL A 109 25.80 6.55 -0.29
CA VAL A 109 24.45 6.60 -0.89
C VAL A 109 24.13 5.32 -1.68
N TYR A 110 25.05 4.78 -2.47
CA TYR A 110 24.81 3.50 -3.16
C TYR A 110 24.65 2.33 -2.18
N ILE A 111 25.48 2.26 -1.14
CA ILE A 111 25.38 1.24 -0.08
C ILE A 111 24.03 1.37 0.64
N TYR A 112 23.60 2.60 0.95
CA TYR A 112 22.29 2.89 1.51
C TYR A 112 21.16 2.33 0.64
N PHE A 113 21.19 2.57 -0.68
CA PHE A 113 20.15 2.07 -1.59
C PHE A 113 20.09 0.54 -1.64
N VAL A 114 21.23 -0.14 -1.63
CA VAL A 114 21.29 -1.61 -1.59
C VAL A 114 20.69 -2.14 -0.29
N LEU A 115 21.14 -1.64 0.86
CA LEU A 115 20.66 -2.10 2.16
C LEU A 115 19.20 -1.74 2.37
N ARG A 116 18.79 -0.53 1.98
CA ARG A 116 17.39 -0.11 2.06
C ARG A 116 16.50 -0.96 1.19
N THR A 117 16.95 -1.41 0.01
CA THR A 117 16.19 -2.34 -0.84
C THR A 117 15.91 -3.65 -0.09
N ILE A 118 16.93 -4.24 0.55
CA ILE A 118 16.80 -5.46 1.34
C ILE A 118 15.82 -5.24 2.50
N SER A 119 16.01 -4.17 3.28
CA SER A 119 15.12 -3.83 4.39
C SER A 119 13.68 -3.59 3.92
N TYR A 120 13.49 -2.96 2.76
CA TYR A 120 12.15 -2.72 2.20
C TYR A 120 11.45 -4.02 1.81
N ILE A 121 12.18 -4.96 1.20
CA ILE A 121 11.67 -6.29 0.84
C ILE A 121 11.16 -7.02 2.09
N ILE A 122 11.89 -6.93 3.20
CA ILE A 122 11.52 -7.55 4.49
C ILE A 122 10.38 -6.77 5.18
N SER A 123 10.35 -5.44 5.06
CA SER A 123 9.41 -4.58 5.80
C SER A 123 8.01 -4.49 5.19
N GLN A 124 7.86 -4.75 3.89
CA GLN A 124 6.56 -4.67 3.19
C GLN A 124 5.50 -5.64 3.73
N GLY A 125 5.88 -6.69 4.47
CA GLY A 125 4.98 -7.67 5.08
C GLY A 125 4.05 -7.17 6.18
N SER A 126 4.28 -5.95 6.67
CA SER A 126 3.65 -5.46 7.92
C SER A 126 2.38 -4.60 7.73
N ILE A 127 1.87 -4.42 6.50
CA ILE A 127 0.89 -3.35 6.19
C ILE A 127 -0.57 -3.69 6.54
N LEU A 128 -0.91 -4.93 6.93
CA LEU A 128 -2.31 -5.38 6.86
C LEU A 128 -3.13 -5.33 8.17
N CYS A 129 -2.54 -5.00 9.33
CA CYS A 129 -3.28 -5.04 10.60
C CYS A 129 -3.94 -3.72 11.03
N ILE A 130 -3.42 -2.55 10.64
CA ILE A 130 -3.94 -1.25 11.12
C ILE A 130 -5.19 -0.82 10.33
N SER A 131 -5.29 -1.25 9.08
CA SER A 131 -6.30 -0.84 8.10
C SER A 131 -7.73 -1.30 8.39
N VAL A 132 -7.92 -2.49 8.96
CA VAL A 132 -9.25 -3.04 9.27
C VAL A 132 -9.89 -2.28 10.45
N ALA A 133 -9.07 -1.86 11.43
CA ALA A 133 -9.52 -1.10 12.59
C ALA A 133 -10.01 0.30 12.20
N TYR A 134 -9.32 0.97 11.27
CA TYR A 134 -9.69 2.32 10.82
C TYR A 134 -11.00 2.34 10.01
N ALA A 135 -11.19 1.37 9.10
CA ALA A 135 -12.43 1.24 8.33
C ALA A 135 -13.63 0.90 9.22
N TYR A 136 -13.43 0.07 10.26
CA TYR A 136 -14.45 -0.22 11.24
C TYR A 136 -14.83 1.01 12.07
N TYR A 137 -13.83 1.81 12.49
CA TYR A 137 -14.04 3.06 13.21
C TYR A 137 -14.88 4.06 12.41
N LEU A 138 -14.54 4.32 11.14
CA LEU A 138 -15.29 5.24 10.27
C LEU A 138 -16.75 4.82 10.08
N LYS A 139 -17.00 3.52 9.92
CA LYS A 139 -18.36 2.98 9.86
C LYS A 139 -19.14 3.21 11.15
N SER A 140 -18.50 3.03 12.31
CA SER A 140 -19.14 3.22 13.62
C SER A 140 -19.37 4.69 13.98
N ALA A 141 -18.47 5.59 13.57
CA ALA A 141 -18.51 7.01 13.92
C ALA A 141 -19.55 7.78 13.08
N PHE A 142 -19.76 7.39 11.82
CA PHE A 142 -20.60 8.16 10.89
C PHE A 142 -21.88 7.44 10.42
N GLY A 143 -22.10 6.17 10.80
CA GLY A 143 -23.41 5.52 10.64
C GLY A 143 -23.95 5.40 9.20
N PHE A 144 -23.09 5.43 8.18
CA PHE A 144 -23.53 5.42 6.78
C PHE A 144 -24.09 4.07 6.32
N ASN A 145 -25.12 4.13 5.47
CA ASN A 145 -25.70 2.97 4.80
C ASN A 145 -24.77 2.46 3.66
N LYS A 146 -24.77 1.16 3.39
CA LYS A 146 -23.71 0.42 2.62
C LYS A 146 -23.44 0.98 1.21
N ASN A 147 -24.48 1.41 0.49
CA ASN A 147 -24.37 1.86 -0.90
C ASN A 147 -23.97 3.34 -1.00
N GLN A 148 -24.46 4.17 -0.08
CA GLN A 148 -24.15 5.60 -0.01
C GLN A 148 -22.68 5.88 0.32
N PHE A 149 -22.06 5.05 1.16
CA PHE A 149 -20.63 5.18 1.48
C PHE A 149 -19.73 4.90 0.27
N SER A 150 -20.09 3.92 -0.57
CA SER A 150 -19.31 3.58 -1.77
C SER A 150 -19.42 4.67 -2.84
N GLU A 151 -20.63 5.19 -3.07
CA GLU A 151 -20.88 6.26 -4.04
C GLU A 151 -20.19 7.57 -3.64
N ILE A 152 -20.28 7.98 -2.36
CA ILE A 152 -19.60 9.16 -1.84
C ILE A 152 -18.08 8.99 -1.95
N LEU A 153 -17.53 7.82 -1.58
CA LEU A 153 -16.10 7.55 -1.67
C LEU A 153 -15.61 7.61 -3.13
N LEU A 154 -16.39 7.11 -4.10
CA LEU A 154 -16.05 7.18 -5.53
C LEU A 154 -16.08 8.61 -6.07
N MET A 155 -17.12 9.40 -5.75
CA MET A 155 -17.21 10.80 -6.18
C MET A 155 -16.09 11.67 -5.60
N VAL A 156 -15.81 11.48 -4.31
CA VAL A 156 -14.76 12.20 -3.60
C VAL A 156 -13.37 11.77 -4.10
N SER A 157 -13.18 10.50 -4.45
CA SER A 157 -11.93 10.00 -5.07
C SER A 157 -11.72 10.57 -6.48
N PHE A 158 -12.77 10.71 -7.28
CA PHE A 158 -12.68 11.28 -8.63
C PHE A 158 -12.20 12.74 -8.59
N GLY A 159 -12.82 13.55 -7.72
CA GLY A 159 -12.42 14.93 -7.50
C GLY A 159 -10.98 15.05 -6.98
N SER A 160 -10.63 14.24 -5.98
CA SER A 160 -9.31 14.28 -5.35
C SER A 160 -8.17 13.88 -6.30
N ILE A 161 -8.30 12.77 -7.04
CA ILE A 161 -7.25 12.27 -7.93
C ILE A 161 -7.02 13.23 -9.10
N PHE A 162 -8.11 13.74 -9.70
CA PHE A 162 -8.03 14.71 -10.78
C PHE A 162 -7.40 16.02 -10.29
N SER A 163 -7.89 16.58 -9.18
CA SER A 163 -7.35 17.81 -8.61
C SER A 163 -5.89 17.65 -8.20
N GLN A 164 -5.52 16.56 -7.53
CA GLN A 164 -4.15 16.33 -7.08
C GLN A 164 -3.19 16.21 -8.26
N GLY A 165 -3.58 15.42 -9.27
CA GLY A 165 -2.79 15.18 -10.45
C GLY A 165 -2.52 16.40 -11.31
N VAL A 166 -3.58 17.15 -11.60
CA VAL A 166 -3.50 18.39 -12.38
C VAL A 166 -2.72 19.46 -11.62
N LEU A 167 -2.98 19.62 -10.32
CA LEU A 167 -2.30 20.63 -9.50
C LEU A 167 -0.80 20.30 -9.32
N TYR A 168 -0.42 19.03 -9.11
CA TYR A 168 1.00 18.66 -9.06
C TYR A 168 1.70 18.80 -10.42
N GLY A 169 1.02 18.44 -11.52
CA GLY A 169 1.61 18.44 -12.86
C GLY A 169 1.78 19.85 -13.46
N LEU A 170 0.84 20.76 -13.20
CA LEU A 170 0.87 22.15 -13.72
C LEU A 170 1.47 23.16 -12.74
N ALA A 171 1.86 22.75 -11.54
CA ALA A 171 2.25 23.62 -10.42
C ALA A 171 3.01 24.89 -10.87
N TRP A 172 2.29 26.01 -10.98
CA TRP A 172 2.82 27.30 -11.46
C TRP A 172 3.43 28.12 -10.32
N ALA A 173 3.14 27.75 -9.08
CA ALA A 173 3.63 28.42 -7.89
C ALA A 173 3.99 27.40 -6.80
N PRO A 174 4.94 27.74 -5.90
CA PRO A 174 5.41 26.81 -4.86
C PRO A 174 4.32 26.34 -3.90
N TRP A 175 3.24 27.11 -3.70
CA TRP A 175 2.15 26.74 -2.80
C TRP A 175 1.20 25.66 -3.38
N VAL A 176 1.19 25.48 -4.71
CA VAL A 176 0.22 24.63 -5.43
C VAL A 176 0.35 23.14 -5.06
N PRO A 177 1.56 22.55 -4.97
CA PRO A 177 1.75 21.19 -4.46
C PRO A 177 1.24 20.98 -3.03
N TYR A 178 1.33 22.00 -2.17
CA TYR A 178 0.83 21.90 -0.79
C TYR A 178 -0.70 21.89 -0.75
N LEU A 179 -1.37 22.72 -1.57
CA LEU A 179 -2.83 22.65 -1.71
C LEU A 179 -3.28 21.31 -2.27
N SER A 180 -2.57 20.82 -3.29
CA SER A 180 -2.79 19.52 -3.92
C SER A 180 -2.71 18.36 -2.91
N ALA A 181 -1.72 18.38 -2.01
CA ALA A 181 -1.57 17.38 -0.96
C ALA A 181 -2.78 17.29 -0.01
N SER A 182 -3.50 18.39 0.23
CA SER A 182 -4.72 18.40 1.06
C SER A 182 -5.84 17.53 0.47
N PHE A 183 -5.88 17.35 -0.85
CA PHE A 183 -6.84 16.46 -1.51
C PHE A 183 -6.42 14.98 -1.38
N GLY A 184 -5.16 14.67 -1.11
CA GLY A 184 -4.63 13.31 -1.02
C GLY A 184 -5.12 12.49 0.18
N VAL A 185 -5.85 13.10 1.12
CA VAL A 185 -6.40 12.43 2.33
C VAL A 185 -7.25 11.21 1.96
N ILE A 186 -7.93 11.23 0.82
CA ILE A 186 -8.82 10.14 0.37
C ILE A 186 -8.02 8.91 -0.08
N TYR A 187 -6.79 9.09 -0.56
CA TYR A 187 -5.91 7.99 -0.95
C TYR A 187 -5.60 7.04 0.22
N VAL A 188 -5.58 7.55 1.46
CA VAL A 188 -5.39 6.75 2.68
C VAL A 188 -6.47 5.66 2.82
N LEU A 189 -7.66 5.86 2.23
CA LEU A 189 -8.78 4.93 2.32
C LEU A 189 -8.72 3.78 1.31
N VAL A 190 -7.86 3.84 0.29
CA VAL A 190 -7.81 2.85 -0.80
C VAL A 190 -7.31 1.48 -0.31
N LYS A 191 -6.16 1.46 0.36
CA LYS A 191 -5.57 0.24 0.94
C LYS A 191 -6.49 -0.46 1.94
N PRO A 192 -7.09 0.23 2.94
CA PRO A 192 -8.00 -0.42 3.88
C PRO A 192 -9.29 -0.93 3.25
N SER A 193 -9.85 -0.20 2.28
CA SER A 193 -11.06 -0.64 1.57
C SER A 193 -10.84 -1.91 0.78
N THR A 194 -9.70 -2.01 0.09
CA THR A 194 -9.30 -3.22 -0.67
C THR A 194 -9.22 -4.43 0.26
N CYS A 195 -8.55 -4.30 1.42
CA CYS A 195 -8.42 -5.37 2.40
C CYS A 195 -9.78 -5.79 2.99
N ALA A 196 -10.66 -4.84 3.26
CA ALA A 196 -12.00 -5.09 3.82
C ALA A 196 -12.96 -5.75 2.82
N ILE A 197 -12.78 -5.52 1.52
CA ILE A 197 -13.53 -6.23 0.46
C ILE A 197 -13.02 -7.67 0.37
N ILE A 198 -11.70 -7.85 0.30
CA ILE A 198 -11.07 -9.19 0.22
C ILE A 198 -11.48 -10.04 1.42
N SER A 199 -11.39 -9.52 2.65
CA SER A 199 -11.74 -10.29 3.84
C SER A 199 -13.20 -10.74 3.92
N LYS A 200 -14.10 -10.13 3.15
CA LYS A 200 -15.50 -10.55 3.02
C LYS A 200 -15.73 -11.51 1.87
N ALA A 201 -14.88 -11.49 0.86
CA ALA A 201 -15.02 -12.27 -0.37
C ALA A 201 -14.37 -13.66 -0.29
N VAL A 202 -13.40 -13.86 0.62
CA VAL A 202 -12.71 -15.14 0.80
C VAL A 202 -12.82 -15.67 2.22
N ILE A 203 -12.90 -17.00 2.33
CA ILE A 203 -12.88 -17.75 3.59
C ILE A 203 -11.51 -17.55 4.26
N SER A 204 -11.44 -17.55 5.61
CA SER A 204 -10.22 -17.30 6.38
C SER A 204 -9.04 -18.21 5.99
N SER A 205 -9.30 -19.43 5.54
CA SER A 205 -8.30 -20.39 5.04
C SER A 205 -7.67 -19.99 3.68
N ASP A 206 -8.38 -19.20 2.87
CA ASP A 206 -7.92 -18.74 1.55
C ASP A 206 -7.47 -17.27 1.54
N GLN A 207 -7.57 -16.58 2.67
CA GLN A 207 -7.19 -15.18 2.80
C GLN A 207 -5.71 -14.94 2.45
N GLY A 208 -4.82 -15.86 2.83
CA GLY A 208 -3.40 -15.81 2.45
C GLY A 208 -3.17 -15.96 0.94
N LYS A 209 -3.96 -16.80 0.26
CA LYS A 209 -3.90 -16.96 -1.21
C LYS A 209 -4.38 -15.71 -1.93
N ALA A 210 -5.48 -15.11 -1.45
CA ALA A 210 -6.01 -13.87 -2.01
C ALA A 210 -5.06 -12.68 -1.80
N GLN A 211 -4.45 -12.56 -0.62
CA GLN A 211 -3.43 -11.55 -0.35
C GLN A 211 -2.17 -11.77 -1.20
N GLY A 212 -1.76 -13.03 -1.41
CA GLY A 212 -0.69 -13.40 -2.33
C GLY A 212 -0.99 -12.99 -3.77
N PHE A 213 -2.22 -13.20 -4.26
CA PHE A 213 -2.64 -12.75 -5.59
C PHE A 213 -2.61 -11.23 -5.74
N ILE A 214 -3.09 -10.48 -4.74
CA ILE A 214 -3.02 -9.01 -4.76
C ILE A 214 -1.58 -8.52 -4.73
N ALA A 215 -0.74 -9.14 -3.91
CA ALA A 215 0.68 -8.85 -3.89
C ALA A 215 1.34 -9.13 -5.24
N ALA A 216 0.93 -10.18 -5.94
CA ALA A 216 1.36 -10.45 -7.30
C ALA A 216 0.95 -9.31 -8.26
N VAL A 217 -0.32 -8.92 -8.28
CA VAL A 217 -0.79 -7.80 -9.12
C VAL A 217 -0.04 -6.49 -8.81
N GLN A 218 0.12 -6.18 -7.52
CA GLN A 218 0.85 -4.98 -7.07
C GLN A 218 2.34 -5.04 -7.44
N SER A 219 2.94 -6.22 -7.45
CA SER A 219 4.33 -6.44 -7.83
C SER A 219 4.55 -6.16 -9.31
N VAL A 220 3.67 -6.66 -10.18
CA VAL A 220 3.70 -6.36 -11.63
C VAL A 220 3.57 -4.86 -11.86
N ALA A 221 2.64 -4.19 -11.16
CA ALA A 221 2.50 -2.75 -11.26
C ALA A 221 3.75 -1.99 -10.76
N SER A 222 4.35 -2.44 -9.65
CA SER A 222 5.58 -1.84 -9.09
C SER A 222 6.80 -2.06 -9.99
N LEU A 223 6.80 -3.14 -10.78
CA LEU A 223 7.82 -3.42 -11.79
C LEU A 223 7.65 -2.51 -13.01
N LEU A 224 6.45 -2.42 -13.57
CA LEU A 224 6.18 -1.67 -14.80
C LEU A 224 6.22 -0.14 -14.59
N SER A 225 5.78 0.35 -13.43
CA SER A 225 5.62 1.78 -13.20
C SER A 225 6.93 2.58 -13.40
N PRO A 226 8.07 2.23 -12.77
CA PRO A 226 9.32 2.93 -13.00
C PRO A 226 9.89 2.76 -14.41
N VAL A 227 9.65 1.61 -15.05
CA VAL A 227 10.13 1.36 -16.43
C VAL A 227 9.52 2.35 -17.42
N VAL A 228 8.26 2.73 -17.22
CA VAL A 228 7.58 3.73 -18.06
C VAL A 228 7.81 5.15 -17.53
N MET A 229 7.66 5.36 -16.23
CA MET A 229 7.68 6.70 -15.64
C MET A 229 9.08 7.28 -15.47
N SER A 230 10.10 6.50 -15.11
CA SER A 230 11.45 7.06 -14.87
C SER A 230 12.09 7.67 -16.13
N PRO A 231 12.03 7.05 -17.33
CA PRO A 231 12.49 7.68 -18.56
C PRO A 231 11.67 8.92 -18.93
N LEU A 232 10.34 8.84 -18.78
CA LEU A 232 9.44 9.95 -19.08
C LEU A 232 9.75 11.17 -18.19
N THR A 233 9.87 10.96 -16.87
CA THR A 233 10.24 12.02 -15.93
C THR A 233 11.64 12.57 -16.23
N SER A 234 12.61 11.71 -16.58
CA SER A 234 13.95 12.14 -16.95
C SER A 234 13.95 13.03 -18.20
N LEU A 235 13.14 12.71 -19.21
CA LEU A 235 13.03 13.49 -20.44
C LEU A 235 12.49 14.90 -20.16
N PHE A 236 11.39 15.01 -19.41
CA PHE A 236 10.72 16.30 -19.12
C PHE A 236 11.44 17.17 -18.08
N ILE A 237 12.41 16.62 -17.36
CA ILE A 237 13.31 17.38 -16.47
C ILE A 237 14.58 17.84 -17.21
N SER A 238 14.94 17.17 -18.31
CA SER A 238 16.13 17.50 -19.11
C SER A 238 15.94 18.76 -19.96
N SER A 239 17.03 19.31 -20.48
CA SER A 239 17.02 20.43 -21.43
C SER A 239 16.48 20.06 -22.83
N GLU A 240 16.25 18.77 -23.11
CA GLU A 240 15.80 18.26 -24.41
C GLU A 240 14.28 18.04 -24.46
N ALA A 241 13.53 18.54 -23.46
CA ALA A 241 12.09 18.34 -23.39
C ALA A 241 11.37 18.92 -24.62
N PRO A 242 10.42 18.19 -25.24
CA PRO A 242 9.70 18.62 -26.44
C PRO A 242 8.79 19.84 -26.19
N PHE A 243 8.41 20.08 -24.94
CA PHE A 243 7.68 21.26 -24.48
C PHE A 243 7.97 21.50 -22.99
N ASP A 244 7.84 22.76 -22.53
CA ASP A 244 8.17 23.16 -21.17
C ASP A 244 7.08 22.78 -20.17
N CYS A 245 7.07 21.52 -19.75
CA CYS A 245 6.19 21.01 -18.70
C CYS A 245 6.92 19.95 -17.86
N LYS A 246 7.66 20.40 -16.84
CA LYS A 246 8.45 19.52 -15.96
C LYS A 246 7.61 18.50 -15.19
N GLY A 247 6.34 18.81 -14.93
CA GLY A 247 5.39 17.93 -14.25
C GLY A 247 4.61 16.98 -15.16
N PHE A 248 4.93 16.90 -16.46
CA PHE A 248 4.16 16.12 -17.43
C PHE A 248 4.01 14.64 -17.06
N SER A 249 5.05 13.99 -16.54
CA SER A 249 4.97 12.59 -16.09
C SER A 249 3.92 12.37 -15.00
N ILE A 250 3.70 13.37 -14.15
CA ILE A 250 2.66 13.31 -13.09
C ILE A 250 1.27 13.40 -13.72
N LEU A 251 1.08 14.21 -14.77
CA LEU A 251 -0.19 14.27 -15.50
C LEU A 251 -0.53 12.92 -16.14
N VAL A 252 0.45 12.23 -16.73
CA VAL A 252 0.25 10.89 -17.29
C VAL A 252 -0.16 9.89 -16.22
N ALA A 253 0.47 9.91 -15.04
CA ALA A 253 0.07 9.08 -13.91
C ALA A 253 -1.37 9.38 -13.46
N SER A 254 -1.76 10.66 -13.48
CA SER A 254 -3.10 11.12 -13.08
C SER A 254 -4.18 10.65 -14.03
N ILE A 255 -3.94 10.72 -15.34
CA ILE A 255 -4.83 10.17 -16.38
C ILE A 255 -5.00 8.66 -16.18
N SER A 256 -3.93 7.95 -15.88
CA SER A 256 -3.97 6.50 -15.62
C SER A 256 -4.85 6.16 -14.41
N LEU A 257 -4.78 6.96 -13.34
CA LEU A 257 -5.65 6.79 -12.17
C LEU A 257 -7.12 7.09 -12.48
N ILE A 258 -7.41 8.07 -13.33
CA ILE A 258 -8.78 8.38 -13.78
C ILE A 258 -9.36 7.22 -14.59
N ILE A 259 -8.58 6.64 -15.51
CA ILE A 259 -8.98 5.46 -16.28
C ILE A 259 -9.27 4.29 -15.34
N SER A 260 -8.37 4.01 -14.38
CA SER A 260 -8.57 2.97 -13.37
C SER A 260 -9.86 3.18 -12.57
N LEU A 261 -10.17 4.42 -12.19
CA LEU A 261 -11.38 4.76 -11.46
C LEU A 261 -12.64 4.64 -12.35
N GLY A 262 -12.54 4.96 -13.64
CA GLY A 262 -13.59 4.72 -14.62
C GLY A 262 -13.95 3.23 -14.72
N HIS A 263 -12.95 2.35 -14.80
CA HIS A 263 -13.19 0.90 -14.78
C HIS A 263 -13.78 0.43 -13.44
N ALA A 264 -13.31 0.95 -12.31
CA ALA A 264 -13.85 0.61 -10.99
C ALA A 264 -15.33 1.04 -10.82
N SER A 265 -15.72 2.17 -11.42
CA SER A 265 -17.10 2.66 -11.38
C SER A 265 -18.06 1.76 -12.19
N LEU A 266 -17.58 1.09 -13.24
CA LEU A 266 -18.38 0.18 -14.06
C LEU A 266 -18.66 -1.17 -13.37
N LEU A 267 -17.85 -1.57 -12.40
CA LEU A 267 -18.01 -2.82 -11.63
C LEU A 267 -19.26 -2.83 -10.74
N HIS A 268 -19.93 -1.70 -10.51
CA HIS A 268 -21.10 -1.61 -9.61
C HIS A 268 -22.47 -1.81 -10.30
N SER A 269 -22.51 -2.27 -11.56
CA SER A 269 -23.77 -2.44 -12.30
C SER A 269 -24.20 -3.90 -12.51
N GLU A 270 -24.04 -4.77 -11.50
CA GLU A 270 -24.82 -6.02 -11.46
C GLU A 270 -25.99 -5.89 -10.48
N ASN A 271 -27.17 -5.92 -11.09
CA ASN A 271 -28.47 -5.61 -10.53
C ASN A 271 -28.85 -6.61 -9.40
N PRO A 272 -29.05 -6.18 -8.14
CA PRO A 272 -29.35 -7.08 -7.01
C PRO A 272 -30.72 -7.77 -7.09
N ASN A 273 -31.51 -7.55 -8.16
CA ASN A 273 -32.87 -8.07 -8.30
C ASN A 273 -33.00 -9.34 -9.16
N LYS A 274 -31.92 -10.00 -9.58
CA LYS A 274 -32.02 -11.38 -10.08
C LYS A 274 -31.87 -12.35 -8.90
N LEU A 275 -32.99 -12.68 -8.25
CA LEU A 275 -33.05 -13.91 -7.46
C LEU A 275 -32.75 -15.09 -8.39
N PRO A 276 -31.85 -16.02 -8.03
CA PRO A 276 -31.75 -17.29 -8.72
C PRO A 276 -33.04 -18.07 -8.45
N GLU A 277 -33.72 -18.51 -9.52
CA GLU A 277 -34.84 -19.46 -9.43
C GLU A 277 -34.38 -20.68 -8.63
N HIS A 278 -35.05 -20.95 -7.52
CA HIS A 278 -34.78 -22.09 -6.66
C HIS A 278 -35.39 -23.33 -7.32
N GLU A 279 -34.58 -24.15 -7.98
CA GLU A 279 -34.97 -25.54 -8.26
C GLU A 279 -35.12 -26.28 -6.91
N PRO A 280 -36.27 -26.95 -6.65
CA PRO A 280 -36.49 -27.61 -5.37
C PRO A 280 -35.60 -28.86 -5.25
N ARG A 281 -34.74 -28.88 -4.22
CA ARG A 281 -33.97 -30.08 -3.84
C ARG A 281 -34.89 -31.17 -3.31
N GLN A 282 -34.79 -32.33 -3.93
CA GLN A 282 -35.38 -33.60 -3.50
C GLN A 282 -34.68 -34.07 -2.21
N TYR A 283 -35.45 -34.24 -1.12
CA TYR A 283 -34.96 -34.73 0.17
C TYR A 283 -34.79 -36.26 0.09
N GLY A 284 -33.55 -36.72 0.04
CA GLY A 284 -33.17 -38.12 0.25
C GLY A 284 -32.76 -38.34 1.70
N ASP A 285 -33.47 -39.25 2.34
CA ASP A 285 -33.32 -39.76 3.70
C ASP A 285 -31.96 -40.43 3.92
N GLU A 286 -31.15 -39.91 4.85
CA GLU A 286 -30.12 -40.68 5.55
C GLU A 286 -30.16 -40.32 7.04
N THR A 287 -30.83 -41.18 7.78
CA THR A 287 -30.88 -41.26 9.23
C THR A 287 -29.50 -41.62 9.78
N VAL A 288 -28.85 -40.67 10.46
CA VAL A 288 -27.62 -40.92 11.23
C VAL A 288 -28.01 -41.46 12.61
N GLU A 289 -27.93 -42.78 12.79
CA GLU A 289 -28.02 -43.42 14.11
C GLU A 289 -26.81 -43.04 14.98
N ALA A 290 -27.07 -42.60 16.22
CA ALA A 290 -26.09 -42.40 17.27
C ALA A 290 -25.86 -43.71 18.06
N PRO A 291 -24.65 -44.04 18.52
CA PRO A 291 -24.42 -45.25 19.30
C PRO A 291 -24.91 -45.06 20.75
N LEU A 292 -25.92 -45.85 21.12
CA LEU A 292 -26.44 -46.00 22.49
C LEU A 292 -25.48 -46.81 23.37
N LEU A 293 -25.26 -46.30 24.58
CA LEU A 293 -24.50 -46.93 25.66
C LEU A 293 -25.27 -48.12 26.28
N ALA A 294 -24.54 -49.23 26.49
CA ALA A 294 -24.59 -50.22 27.58
C ALA A 294 -25.97 -50.62 28.17
N GLN A 295 -26.45 -51.86 27.94
CA GLN A 295 -26.25 -53.10 28.74
C GLN A 295 -27.59 -53.56 29.37
N PRO A 296 -27.76 -54.82 29.80
CA PRO A 296 -27.27 -56.10 29.29
C PRO A 296 -28.38 -56.96 28.64
#